data_AF-A0AAE3JF66-F1
#
_entry.id   AF-A0AAE3JF66-F1
#
_cell.length_a   1.000
_cell.length_b   1.000
_cell.length_c   1.000
_cell.angle_alpha   90.00
_cell.angle_beta   90.00
_cell.angle_gamma   90.00
#
_symmetry.space_group_name_H-M   'P 1'
#
loop_
_entity.id
_entity.type
_entity.pdbx_description
1 polymer ?
#
loop_
_entity_poly.entity_id
_entity_poly.type
_entity_poly.pdbx_seq_one_letter_code
_entity_poly.pdbx_strand_id
1 'polypeptide(L)'
;MDRKTCERYRYYRDAKEILLEELQTIDPENPELQEVRQEQLRYAEEQMEKIRQFGESLEDPLARQVFRMRVIDGCTWGQIGRKCRQKADYLRLCIYKKIFSEEARNWKHTET
;
A
#
# COMPACT_ATOMS: atom_id res chain seq x y z
N MET A 1 5.39 -6.09 10.16
CA MET A 1 5.08 -4.73 9.70
C MET A 1 4.40 -4.05 10.86
N ASP A 2 4.83 -2.88 11.28
CA ASP A 2 4.14 -2.18 12.36
C ASP A 2 2.89 -1.44 11.84
N ARG A 3 2.02 -1.02 12.77
CA ARG A 3 0.77 -0.31 12.45
C ARG A 3 1.00 0.95 11.61
N LYS A 4 2.06 1.71 11.87
CA LYS A 4 2.36 2.98 11.17
C LYS A 4 2.74 2.71 9.71
N THR A 5 3.52 1.66 9.45
CA THR A 5 3.85 1.27 8.08
C THR A 5 2.60 0.88 7.28
N CYS A 6 1.68 0.10 7.87
CA CYS A 6 0.39 -0.19 7.22
C CYS A 6 -0.43 1.07 6.95
N GLU A 7 -0.47 2.00 7.90
CA GLU A 7 -1.18 3.28 7.76
C GLU A 7 -0.58 4.13 6.64
N ARG A 8 0.76 4.19 6.54
CA ARG A 8 1.48 4.89 5.47
C ARG A 8 1.16 4.32 4.09
N TYR A 9 1.11 2.99 3.96
CA TYR A 9 0.80 2.39 2.67
C TYR A 9 -0.65 2.64 2.24
N ARG A 10 -1.60 2.60 3.19
CA ARG A 10 -2.98 3.00 2.89
C ARG A 10 -3.08 4.47 2.52
N TYR A 11 -2.33 5.34 3.19
CA TYR A 11 -2.27 6.76 2.85
C TYR A 11 -1.90 6.98 1.39
N TYR A 12 -0.87 6.32 0.86
CA TYR A 12 -0.49 6.51 -0.54
C TYR A 12 -1.53 6.01 -1.54
N ARG A 13 -2.22 4.90 -1.22
CA ARG A 13 -3.35 4.43 -2.02
C ARG A 13 -4.47 5.47 -2.03
N ASP A 14 -4.91 5.90 -0.85
CA ASP A 14 -6.03 6.83 -0.71
C ASP A 14 -5.68 8.19 -1.32
N ALA A 15 -4.44 8.66 -1.15
CA ALA A 15 -3.93 9.88 -1.77
C ALA A 15 -3.96 9.81 -3.30
N LYS A 16 -3.58 8.67 -3.90
CA LYS A 16 -3.68 8.48 -5.35
C LYS A 16 -5.13 8.65 -5.84
N GLU A 17 -6.08 8.02 -5.16
CA GLU A 17 -7.51 8.12 -5.51
C GLU A 17 -8.01 9.56 -5.41
N ILE A 18 -7.72 10.25 -4.31
CA ILE A 18 -8.08 11.65 -4.09
C ILE A 18 -7.47 12.56 -5.17
N LEU A 19 -6.17 12.40 -5.47
CA LEU A 19 -5.48 13.24 -6.45
C LEU A 19 -6.02 13.05 -7.87
N LEU A 20 -6.46 11.84 -8.22
CA LEU A 20 -7.13 11.59 -9.50
C LEU A 20 -8.48 12.31 -9.60
N GLU A 21 -9.26 12.34 -8.51
CA GLU A 21 -10.52 13.09 -8.44
C GLU A 21 -10.31 14.61 -8.47
N GLU A 22 -9.30 15.10 -7.74
CA GLU A 22 -8.95 16.53 -7.74
C GLU A 22 -8.49 17.01 -9.13
N LEU A 23 -7.67 16.22 -9.84
CA LEU A 23 -7.23 16.57 -11.19
C LEU A 23 -8.38 16.62 -12.20
N GLN A 24 -9.48 15.89 -11.98
CA GLN A 24 -10.67 15.97 -12.83
C GLN A 24 -11.49 17.24 -12.59
N THR A 25 -11.34 17.86 -11.42
CA THR A 25 -12.18 18.99 -10.97
C THR A 25 -11.42 20.31 -10.89
N ILE A 26 -10.10 20.29 -11.04
CA ILE A 26 -9.27 21.48 -11.10
C ILE A 26 -9.63 22.36 -12.31
N ASP A 27 -9.60 23.67 -12.06
CA ASP A 27 -9.75 24.68 -13.09
C ASP A 27 -8.66 24.53 -14.17
N PRO A 28 -9.03 24.35 -15.46
CA PRO A 28 -8.09 24.32 -16.57
C PRO A 28 -7.21 25.56 -16.70
N GLU A 29 -7.68 26.71 -16.21
CA GLU A 29 -6.96 27.99 -16.28
C GLU A 29 -5.96 28.18 -15.12
N ASN A 30 -5.80 27.19 -14.23
CA ASN A 30 -4.81 27.20 -13.16
C ASN A 30 -3.70 26.15 -13.39
N PRO A 31 -2.74 26.43 -14.29
CA PRO A 31 -1.70 25.47 -14.67
C PRO A 31 -0.75 25.13 -13.51
N GLU A 32 -0.47 26.06 -12.60
CA GLU A 32 0.40 25.84 -11.44
C GLU A 32 -0.22 24.80 -10.50
N LEU A 33 -1.52 24.91 -10.21
CA LEU A 33 -2.21 23.94 -9.36
C LEU A 33 -2.31 22.56 -10.03
N GLN A 34 -2.52 22.51 -11.35
CA GLN A 34 -2.49 21.26 -12.10
C GLN A 34 -1.13 20.58 -12.00
N GLU A 35 -0.04 21.32 -12.23
CA GLU A 35 1.31 20.78 -12.20
C GLU A 35 1.65 20.21 -10.82
N VAL A 36 1.32 20.95 -9.75
CA VAL A 36 1.51 20.49 -8.36
C VAL A 36 0.75 19.19 -8.09
N ARG A 37 -0.53 19.10 -8.51
CA ARG A 37 -1.32 17.89 -8.30
C ARG A 37 -0.84 16.70 -9.13
N GLN A 38 -0.39 16.94 -10.37
CA GLN A 38 0.22 15.91 -11.19
C GLN A 38 1.52 15.39 -10.57
N GLU A 39 2.35 16.27 -10.00
CA GLU A 39 3.57 15.85 -9.30
C GLU A 39 3.27 15.02 -8.05
N GLN A 40 2.30 15.45 -7.24
CA GLN A 40 1.83 14.69 -6.09
C GLN A 40 1.28 13.33 -6.50
N LEU A 41 0.54 13.25 -7.62
CA LEU A 41 0.03 12.00 -8.15
C LEU A 41 1.18 11.07 -8.57
N ARG A 42 2.14 11.58 -9.35
CA ARG A 42 3.34 10.80 -9.75
C ARG A 42 4.07 10.25 -8.53
N TYR A 43 4.25 11.06 -7.49
CA TYR A 43 4.87 10.62 -6.26
C TYR A 43 4.06 9.51 -5.57
N ALA A 44 2.75 9.68 -5.42
CA ALA A 44 1.89 8.66 -4.83
C ALA A 44 1.91 7.34 -5.63
N GLU A 45 1.95 7.41 -6.96
CA GLU A 45 2.09 6.26 -7.84
C GLU A 45 3.43 5.55 -7.68
N GLU A 46 4.53 6.29 -7.62
CA GLU A 46 5.87 5.72 -7.38
C GLU A 46 5.92 4.98 -6.04
N GLN A 47 5.37 5.59 -4.98
CA GLN A 47 5.31 4.93 -3.67
C GLN A 47 4.42 3.68 -3.72
N MET A 48 3.28 3.72 -4.40
CA MET A 48 2.41 2.56 -4.56
C MET A 48 3.07 1.42 -5.35
N GLU A 49 3.89 1.74 -6.35
CA GLU A 49 4.65 0.73 -7.08
C GLU A 49 5.72 0.08 -6.21
N LYS A 50 6.46 0.86 -5.41
CA LYS A 50 7.42 0.32 -4.42
C LYS A 50 6.72 -0.60 -3.42
N ILE A 51 5.53 -0.21 -2.95
CA ILE A 51 4.70 -1.01 -2.05
C ILE A 51 4.27 -2.32 -2.73
N ARG A 52 3.90 -2.26 -4.01
CA ARG A 52 3.50 -3.45 -4.79
C ARG A 52 4.68 -4.40 -4.96
N GLN A 53 5.84 -3.91 -5.36
CA GLN A 53 7.07 -4.70 -5.52
C GLN A 53 7.48 -5.37 -4.21
N PHE A 54 7.39 -4.64 -3.11
CA PHE A 54 7.60 -5.22 -1.78
C PHE A 54 6.58 -6.32 -1.44
N GLY A 55 5.31 -6.12 -1.80
CA GLY A 55 4.30 -7.17 -1.67
C GLY A 55 4.64 -8.42 -2.48
N GLU A 56 5.13 -8.23 -3.70
CA GLU A 56 5.53 -9.31 -4.61
C GLU A 56 6.78 -10.06 -4.11
N SER A 57 7.71 -9.37 -3.43
CA SER A 57 8.93 -9.98 -2.87
C SER A 57 8.68 -10.90 -1.68
N LEU A 58 7.51 -10.84 -1.04
CA LEU A 58 7.15 -11.71 0.08
C LEU A 58 7.23 -13.17 -0.34
N GLU A 59 8.04 -13.98 0.34
CA GLU A 59 8.25 -15.38 -0.01
C GLU A 59 7.01 -16.25 0.22
N ASP A 60 6.26 -15.98 1.30
CA ASP A 60 5.05 -16.71 1.66
C ASP A 60 3.88 -16.30 0.73
N PRO A 61 3.32 -17.23 -0.08
CA PRO A 61 2.23 -16.91 -1.01
C PRO A 61 0.98 -16.37 -0.33
N LEU A 62 0.69 -16.84 0.88
CA LEU A 62 -0.46 -16.41 1.66
C LEU A 62 -0.21 -15.02 2.26
N ALA A 63 1.01 -14.72 2.68
CA ALA A 63 1.39 -13.37 3.09
C ALA A 63 1.29 -12.37 1.92
N ARG A 64 1.78 -12.74 0.73
CA ARG A 64 1.63 -11.95 -0.50
C ARG A 64 0.16 -11.69 -0.82
N GLN A 65 -0.68 -12.72 -0.77
CA GLN A 65 -2.11 -12.60 -1.05
C GLN A 65 -2.79 -11.64 -0.05
N VAL A 66 -2.53 -11.80 1.25
CA VAL A 66 -3.14 -10.94 2.26
C VAL A 66 -2.61 -9.52 2.20
N PHE A 67 -1.33 -9.33 1.90
CA PHE A 67 -0.76 -8.00 1.67
C PHE A 67 -1.48 -7.29 0.54
N ARG A 68 -1.62 -7.95 -0.62
CA ARG A 68 -2.36 -7.40 -1.76
C ARG A 68 -3.79 -7.02 -1.35
N MET A 69 -4.54 -7.95 -0.74
CA MET A 69 -5.91 -7.67 -0.31
C MET A 69 -5.98 -6.51 0.67
N ARG A 70 -5.08 -6.43 1.64
CA ARG A 70 -5.16 -5.45 2.72
C ARG A 70 -4.66 -4.06 2.32
N VAL A 71 -3.57 -4.01 1.58
CA VAL A 71 -2.81 -2.79 1.29
C VAL A 71 -3.20 -2.24 -0.08
N ILE A 72 -3.15 -3.08 -1.11
CA ILE A 72 -3.45 -2.69 -2.48
C ILE A 72 -4.97 -2.59 -2.69
N ASP A 73 -5.71 -3.67 -2.40
CA ASP A 73 -7.16 -3.73 -2.68
C ASP A 73 -8.03 -3.10 -1.58
N GLY A 74 -7.42 -2.57 -0.51
CA GLY A 74 -8.14 -1.89 0.57
C GLY A 74 -9.11 -2.73 1.41
N CYS A 75 -9.06 -4.06 1.31
CA CYS A 75 -9.96 -4.92 2.07
C CYS A 75 -9.74 -4.78 3.60
N THR A 76 -10.84 -4.85 4.35
CA THR A 76 -10.83 -4.97 5.81
C THR A 76 -10.45 -6.39 6.25
N TRP A 77 -9.98 -6.55 7.50
CA TRP A 77 -9.70 -7.88 8.06
C TRP A 77 -10.93 -8.80 8.07
N GLY A 78 -12.13 -8.25 8.30
CA GLY A 78 -13.37 -9.02 8.24
C GLY A 78 -13.66 -9.52 6.82
N GLN A 79 -13.44 -8.69 5.80
CA GLN A 79 -13.57 -9.12 4.39
C GLN A 79 -12.52 -10.17 4.03
N ILE A 80 -11.28 -10.00 4.45
CA ILE A 80 -10.19 -10.97 4.23
C ILE A 80 -10.52 -12.30 4.89
N GLY A 81 -10.97 -12.30 6.16
CA GLY A 81 -11.34 -13.52 6.87
C GLY A 81 -12.47 -14.30 6.20
N ARG A 82 -13.46 -13.59 5.64
CA ARG A 82 -14.52 -14.22 4.83
C ARG A 82 -14.01 -14.82 3.53
N LYS A 83 -13.08 -14.14 2.85
CA LYS A 83 -12.50 -14.60 1.57
C LYS A 83 -11.53 -15.77 1.76
N CYS A 84 -10.72 -15.75 2.81
CA CYS A 84 -9.65 -16.73 2.99
C CYS A 84 -10.09 -18.01 3.72
N ARG A 85 -11.26 -18.05 4.39
CA ARG A 85 -11.82 -19.17 5.20
C ARG A 85 -10.87 -19.83 6.24
N GLN A 86 -9.59 -19.50 6.25
CA GLN A 86 -8.54 -19.98 7.15
C GLN A 86 -7.81 -18.80 7.76
N LYS A 87 -7.82 -18.77 9.11
CA LYS A 87 -6.95 -18.02 10.02
C LYS A 87 -6.53 -16.61 9.58
N ALA A 88 -7.49 -15.70 9.45
CA ALA A 88 -7.20 -14.25 9.37
C ALA A 88 -6.29 -13.78 10.53
N ASP A 89 -6.41 -14.41 11.71
CA ASP A 89 -5.59 -14.13 12.88
C ASP A 89 -4.14 -14.65 12.76
N TYR A 90 -3.93 -15.83 12.16
CA TYR A 90 -2.58 -16.32 11.84
C TYR A 90 -1.91 -15.42 10.82
N LEU A 91 -2.67 -14.95 9.84
CA LEU A 91 -2.18 -14.05 8.80
C LEU A 91 -1.85 -12.67 9.33
N ARG A 92 -2.71 -12.12 10.21
CA ARG A 92 -2.38 -10.93 10.97
C ARG A 92 -1.08 -11.14 11.75
N LEU A 93 -0.90 -12.27 12.44
CA LEU A 93 0.33 -12.55 13.19
C LEU A 93 1.57 -12.67 12.28
N CYS A 94 1.49 -13.35 11.14
CA CYS A 94 2.59 -13.45 10.17
C CYS A 94 2.97 -12.08 9.58
N ILE A 95 1.96 -11.24 9.28
CA ILE A 95 2.17 -9.89 8.76
C ILE A 95 2.80 -8.96 9.81
N TYR A 96 2.36 -9.04 11.07
CA TYR A 96 2.84 -8.14 12.12
C TYR A 96 4.16 -8.60 12.76
N LYS A 97 4.40 -9.91 12.98
CA LYS A 97 5.46 -10.41 13.88
C LYS A 97 6.71 -11.03 13.25
N LYS A 98 6.72 -11.49 11.99
CA LYS A 98 7.90 -12.23 11.46
C LYS A 98 8.29 -11.85 10.04
N ILE A 99 7.42 -12.11 9.07
CA ILE A 99 7.73 -11.99 7.63
C ILE A 99 8.12 -10.55 7.27
N PHE A 100 7.30 -9.58 7.66
CA PHE A 100 7.58 -8.18 7.36
C PHE A 100 8.60 -7.52 8.28
N SER A 101 8.92 -8.07 9.47
CA SER A 101 9.95 -7.43 10.30
C SER A 101 11.35 -7.74 9.79
N GLU A 102 11.55 -8.91 9.16
CA GLU A 102 12.81 -9.28 8.52
C GLU A 102 12.88 -8.68 7.12
N GLU A 103 11.84 -8.85 6.29
CA GLU A 103 11.85 -8.31 4.93
C GLU A 103 11.80 -6.77 4.87
N ALA A 104 11.02 -6.09 5.72
CA ALA A 104 11.03 -4.62 5.73
C ALA A 104 12.31 -4.03 6.34
N ARG A 105 13.06 -4.82 7.12
CA ARG A 105 14.38 -4.39 7.63
C ARG A 105 15.43 -4.55 6.52
N ASN A 106 15.41 -5.65 5.77
CA ASN A 106 16.29 -5.86 4.62
C ASN A 106 15.99 -4.90 3.45
N TRP A 107 14.71 -4.63 3.16
CA TRP A 107 14.32 -3.68 2.10
C TRP A 107 14.80 -2.25 2.38
N LYS A 108 14.80 -1.82 3.66
CA LYS A 108 15.36 -0.52 4.07
C LYS A 108 16.88 -0.42 3.87
N HIS A 109 17.59 -1.54 3.78
CA HIS A 109 19.04 -1.57 3.55
C HIS A 109 19.42 -1.67 2.07
N THR A 110 18.48 -2.00 1.18
CA THR A 110 18.70 -2.06 -0.28
C THR A 110 18.43 -0.73 -0.99
N GLU A 111 17.98 0.31 -0.28
CA GLU A 111 17.79 1.68 -0.81
C GLU A 111 19.04 2.59 -0.67
N THR A 112 20.23 2.01 -0.46
CA THR A 112 21.55 2.70 -0.49
C THR A 112 22.31 2.34 -1.75
#